data_AF-A0A1V5VIZ4-F1
#
_entry.id   AF-A0A1V5VIZ4-F1
#
_cell.length_a   1.000
_cell.length_b   1.000
_cell.length_c   1.000
_cell.angle_alpha   90.00
_cell.angle_beta   90.00
_cell.angle_gamma   90.00
#
_symmetry.space_group_name_H-M   'P 1'
#
loop_
_entity.id
_entity.type
_entity.pdbx_description
1 polymer ?
#
loop_
_entity_poly.entity_id
_entity_poly.type
_entity_poly.pdbx_seq_one_letter_code
_entity_poly.pdbx_strand_id
1 'polypeptide(L)'
;MSDPYTYLEIGESELKYPMEWTQVNAANYSTFNNEYLFTSLKKASNDRIKNDKRFQMLDEHARQIKTRRDKTLIPLKMEDFKRQNDENLEQSKAFDKLMKDTLSLKSTPLSVDLQRIGSDTTKINILKKWTKGLRTDPYLLESVRIVRDWNAAIVQKR
;
A
#
# COMPACT_ATOMS: atom_id res chain seq x y z
N MET A 1 8.48 3.83 0.26
CA MET A 1 7.58 3.02 1.12
C MET A 1 7.49 1.65 0.48
N SER A 2 7.58 0.58 1.27
CA SER A 2 7.62 -0.78 0.73
C SER A 2 6.23 -1.37 0.59
N ASP A 3 6.09 -2.22 -0.41
CA ASP A 3 4.84 -2.76 -0.96
C ASP A 3 5.07 -4.20 -1.39
N PRO A 4 4.08 -5.11 -1.26
CA PRO A 4 4.19 -6.49 -1.71
C PRO A 4 4.84 -6.70 -3.09
N TYR A 5 4.68 -5.76 -4.02
CA TYR A 5 5.22 -5.81 -5.37
C TYR A 5 6.55 -5.06 -5.57
N THR A 6 7.10 -4.40 -4.54
CA THR A 6 8.32 -3.55 -4.62
C THR A 6 9.54 -4.24 -5.23
N TYR A 7 9.64 -5.56 -5.05
CA TYR A 7 10.77 -6.37 -5.49
C TYR A 7 10.49 -7.24 -6.72
N LEU A 8 9.28 -7.14 -7.28
CA LEU A 8 8.86 -7.87 -8.47
C LEU A 8 9.01 -6.96 -9.69
N GLU A 9 9.57 -7.51 -10.77
CA GLU A 9 9.56 -6.83 -12.06
C GLU A 9 8.14 -6.92 -12.63
N ILE A 10 7.34 -5.88 -12.34
CA ILE A 10 5.98 -5.67 -12.85
C ILE A 10 5.88 -4.21 -13.28
N GLY A 11 5.67 -4.01 -14.57
CA GLY A 11 5.54 -2.68 -15.16
C GLY A 11 5.36 -2.79 -16.68
N GLU A 12 5.13 -1.65 -17.34
CA GLU A 12 5.04 -1.60 -18.80
C GLU A 12 6.35 -2.00 -19.47
N SER A 13 7.50 -1.75 -18.82
CA SER A 13 8.84 -2.17 -19.26
C SER A 13 9.01 -3.68 -19.41
N GLU A 14 8.26 -4.48 -18.64
CA GLU A 14 8.40 -5.94 -18.58
C GLU A 14 7.52 -6.67 -19.60
N LEU A 15 6.80 -5.91 -20.44
CA LEU A 15 6.01 -6.47 -21.53
C LEU A 15 6.92 -6.96 -22.66
N LYS A 16 6.41 -7.86 -23.52
CA LYS A 16 7.22 -8.46 -24.59
C LYS A 16 7.68 -7.45 -25.67
N TYR A 17 6.88 -6.42 -25.90
CA TYR A 17 7.11 -5.38 -26.91
C TYR A 17 6.63 -4.02 -26.35
N PRO A 18 7.32 -3.43 -25.37
CA PRO A 18 7.00 -2.09 -24.90
C PRO A 18 7.35 -1.07 -25.99
N MET A 19 6.65 0.07 -26.01
CA MET A 19 7.12 1.21 -26.78
C MET A 19 8.23 1.91 -26.00
N GLU A 20 9.28 2.33 -26.69
CA GLU A 20 10.33 3.14 -26.09
C GLU A 20 9.78 4.43 -25.50
N TRP A 21 10.29 4.83 -24.35
CA TRP A 21 9.92 6.10 -23.73
C TRP A 21 10.39 7.26 -24.62
N THR A 22 9.50 8.20 -24.90
CA THR A 22 9.80 9.39 -25.71
C THR A 22 9.33 10.66 -25.00
N GLN A 23 10.07 11.74 -25.20
CA GLN A 23 9.77 13.05 -24.60
C GLN A 23 9.32 14.04 -25.69
N VAL A 24 8.26 14.77 -25.39
CA VAL A 24 7.79 15.92 -26.17
C VAL A 24 8.21 17.23 -25.49
N ASN A 25 8.16 18.33 -26.24
CA ASN A 25 8.42 19.67 -25.69
C ASN A 25 7.50 19.95 -24.49
N ALA A 26 8.06 20.51 -23.42
CA ALA A 26 7.30 20.84 -22.21
C ALA A 26 6.23 21.91 -22.50
N ALA A 27 5.06 21.74 -21.89
CA ALA A 27 4.03 22.78 -21.89
C ALA A 27 4.46 23.99 -21.05
N ASN A 28 3.87 25.16 -21.32
CA ASN A 28 4.07 26.35 -20.49
C ASN A 28 3.16 26.28 -19.25
N TYR A 29 3.76 26.18 -18.06
CA TYR A 29 3.04 26.20 -16.78
C TYR A 29 3.89 26.85 -15.68
N SER A 30 3.24 27.36 -14.63
CA SER A 30 3.92 27.85 -13.43
C SER A 30 4.13 26.72 -12.43
N THR A 31 5.35 26.56 -11.92
CA THR A 31 5.69 25.54 -10.91
C THR A 31 5.31 26.00 -9.50
N PHE A 32 4.78 25.09 -8.69
CA PHE A 32 4.71 25.29 -7.24
C PHE A 32 6.02 24.79 -6.60
N ASN A 33 6.97 25.70 -6.39
CA ASN A 33 8.24 25.36 -5.75
C ASN A 33 8.18 25.56 -4.23
N ASN A 34 8.30 24.48 -3.47
CA ASN A 34 8.43 24.51 -2.01
C ASN A 34 9.26 23.30 -1.54
N GLU A 35 10.51 23.22 -2.00
CA GLU A 35 11.46 22.14 -1.70
C GLU A 35 11.59 21.82 -0.20
N TYR A 36 11.55 22.84 0.66
CA TYR A 36 11.55 22.69 2.12
C TYR A 36 10.34 21.88 2.63
N LEU A 37 9.14 22.15 2.12
CA LEU A 37 7.93 21.40 2.46
C LEU A 37 8.06 19.94 2.01
N PHE A 38 8.46 19.70 0.77
CA PHE A 38 8.60 18.33 0.26
C PHE A 38 9.68 17.53 1.02
N THR A 39 10.80 18.17 1.36
CA THR A 39 11.90 17.55 2.11
C THR A 39 11.51 17.23 3.55
N SER A 40 10.83 18.16 4.25
CA SER A 40 10.36 17.93 5.62
C SER A 40 9.30 16.83 5.69
N LEU A 41 8.33 16.82 4.78
CA LEU A 41 7.32 15.75 4.68
C LEU A 41 7.94 14.38 4.39
N LYS A 42 8.88 14.31 3.44
CA LYS A 42 9.60 13.08 3.10
C LYS A 42 10.39 12.54 4.29
N LYS A 43 11.05 13.41 5.06
CA LYS A 43 11.75 13.03 6.30
C LYS A 43 10.77 12.48 7.35
N ALA A 44 9.73 13.25 7.68
CA ALA A 44 8.74 12.88 8.70
C ALA A 44 8.04 11.55 8.39
N SER A 45 7.70 11.30 7.11
CA SER A 45 7.11 10.03 6.69
C SER A 45 8.10 8.86 6.76
N ASN A 46 9.34 9.04 6.29
CA ASN A 46 10.38 8.02 6.40
C ASN A 46 10.67 7.62 7.86
N ASP A 47 10.71 8.59 8.77
CA ASP A 47 10.96 8.34 10.20
C ASP A 47 9.78 7.57 10.84
N ARG A 48 8.53 7.83 10.44
CA ARG A 48 7.36 7.03 10.85
C ARG A 48 7.41 5.62 10.29
N ILE A 49 7.68 5.45 8.99
CA ILE A 49 7.74 4.15 8.31
C ILE A 49 8.81 3.26 8.94
N LYS A 50 10.00 3.81 9.25
CA LYS A 50 11.09 3.07 9.92
C LYS A 50 10.73 2.57 11.32
N ASN A 51 10.01 3.39 12.09
CA ASN A 51 9.64 3.10 13.48
C ASN A 51 8.39 2.20 13.60
N ASP A 52 7.67 1.94 12.51
CA ASP A 52 6.43 1.18 12.50
C ASP A 52 6.68 -0.29 12.11
N LYS A 53 6.51 -1.19 13.07
CA LYS A 53 6.69 -2.64 12.91
C LYS A 53 5.88 -3.23 11.74
N ARG A 54 4.73 -2.62 11.38
CA ARG A 54 3.91 -3.10 10.24
C ARG A 54 4.65 -2.94 8.92
N PHE A 55 5.28 -1.79 8.69
CA PHE A 55 6.04 -1.55 7.46
C PHE A 55 7.32 -2.41 7.41
N GLN A 56 7.94 -2.73 8.55
CA GLN A 56 9.06 -3.68 8.62
C GLN A 56 8.65 -5.10 8.18
N MET A 57 7.55 -5.62 8.74
CA MET A 57 7.03 -6.95 8.37
C MET A 57 6.48 -7.00 6.93
N LEU A 58 6.01 -5.86 6.41
CA LEU A 58 5.54 -5.71 5.03
C LEU A 58 6.69 -5.75 4.01
N ASP A 59 7.82 -5.15 4.35
CA ASP A 59 9.07 -5.27 3.57
C ASP A 59 9.60 -6.72 3.58
N GLU A 60 9.58 -7.39 4.74
CA GLU A 60 9.94 -8.80 4.86
C GLU A 60 9.03 -9.69 3.99
N HIS A 61 7.72 -9.48 4.04
CA HIS A 61 6.75 -10.22 3.22
C HIS A 61 6.97 -9.97 1.71
N ALA A 62 7.26 -8.73 1.30
CA ALA A 62 7.61 -8.42 -0.09
C ALA A 62 8.88 -9.17 -0.56
N ARG A 63 9.89 -9.31 0.31
CA ARG A 63 11.09 -10.13 0.03
C ARG A 63 10.75 -11.62 -0.07
N GLN A 64 9.90 -12.15 0.82
CA GLN A 64 9.43 -13.54 0.78
C GLN A 64 8.66 -13.83 -0.52
N ILE A 65 7.80 -12.90 -0.96
CA ILE A 65 7.13 -12.97 -2.27
C ILE A 65 8.16 -13.04 -3.40
N LYS A 66 9.19 -12.19 -3.39
CA LYS A 66 10.27 -12.25 -4.39
C LYS A 66 10.96 -13.61 -4.40
N THR A 67 11.42 -14.09 -3.24
CA THR A 67 12.09 -15.41 -3.12
C THR A 67 11.19 -16.56 -3.57
N ARG A 68 9.86 -16.45 -3.43
CA ARG A 68 8.91 -17.43 -3.97
C ARG A 68 8.73 -17.33 -5.49
N ARG A 69 8.79 -16.13 -6.07
CA ARG A 69 8.74 -15.89 -7.53
C ARG A 69 10.02 -16.35 -8.23
N ASP A 70 11.17 -16.17 -7.59
CA ASP A 70 12.48 -16.56 -8.11
C ASP A 70 12.70 -18.10 -8.03
N LYS A 71 11.91 -18.82 -7.22
CA LYS A 71 11.91 -20.30 -7.15
C LYS A 71 11.15 -20.91 -8.35
N THR A 72 11.86 -21.15 -9.44
CA THR A 72 11.34 -21.82 -10.64
C THR A 72 11.26 -23.35 -10.54
N LEU A 73 11.98 -23.96 -9.59
CA LEU A 73 12.02 -25.41 -9.38
C LEU A 73 11.16 -25.81 -8.18
N ILE A 74 10.33 -26.86 -8.36
CA ILE A 74 9.41 -27.40 -7.36
C ILE A 74 9.79 -28.86 -7.08
N PRO A 75 9.89 -29.30 -5.81
CA PRO A 75 10.18 -30.69 -5.48
C PRO A 75 9.03 -31.61 -5.89
N LEU A 76 9.35 -32.70 -6.60
CA LEU A 76 8.37 -33.72 -7.02
C LEU A 76 8.02 -34.71 -5.88
N LYS A 77 8.84 -34.79 -4.82
CA LYS A 77 8.55 -35.64 -3.66
C LYS A 77 7.42 -35.00 -2.84
N MET A 78 6.33 -35.73 -2.67
CA MET A 78 5.12 -35.28 -1.96
C MET A 78 5.41 -34.72 -0.54
N GLU A 79 6.34 -35.34 0.20
CA GLU A 79 6.73 -34.87 1.55
C GLU A 79 7.41 -33.50 1.53
N ASP A 80 8.31 -33.27 0.59
CA ASP A 80 9.05 -32.02 0.46
C ASP A 80 8.15 -30.89 -0.08
N PHE A 81 7.25 -31.23 -1.01
CA PHE A 81 6.22 -30.31 -1.49
C PHE A 81 5.26 -29.87 -0.36
N LYS A 82 4.77 -30.81 0.45
CA LYS A 82 3.92 -30.49 1.62
C LYS A 82 4.64 -29.57 2.60
N ARG A 83 5.88 -29.89 2.98
CA ARG A 83 6.68 -29.06 3.88
C ARG A 83 6.84 -27.63 3.35
N GLN A 84 7.19 -27.46 2.07
CA GLN A 84 7.28 -26.14 1.44
C GLN A 84 5.94 -25.39 1.42
N ASN A 85 4.83 -26.09 1.19
CA ASN A 85 3.49 -25.48 1.21
C ASN A 85 3.09 -25.03 2.63
N ASP A 86 3.38 -25.84 3.65
CA ASP A 86 3.06 -25.53 5.04
C ASP A 86 3.90 -24.35 5.55
N GLU A 87 5.20 -24.29 5.23
CA GLU A 87 6.07 -23.13 5.49
C GLU A 87 5.50 -21.83 4.89
N ASN A 88 5.07 -21.86 3.62
CA ASN A 88 4.45 -20.71 2.95
C ASN A 88 3.11 -20.31 3.63
N LEU A 89 2.34 -21.29 4.09
CA LEU A 89 1.05 -21.06 4.75
C LEU A 89 1.23 -20.45 6.15
N GLU A 90 2.26 -20.86 6.90
CA GLU A 90 2.59 -20.26 8.20
C GLU A 90 3.05 -18.80 8.06
N GLN A 91 3.93 -18.51 7.07
CA GLN A 91 4.33 -17.13 6.73
C GLN A 91 3.11 -16.27 6.38
N SER A 92 2.23 -16.78 5.51
CA SER A 92 0.99 -16.08 5.14
C SER A 92 0.06 -15.85 6.34
N LYS A 93 -0.13 -16.83 7.23
CA LYS A 93 -0.94 -16.69 8.46
C LYS A 93 -0.38 -15.64 9.42
N ALA A 94 0.95 -15.56 9.55
CA ALA A 94 1.60 -14.55 10.40
C ALA A 94 1.35 -13.13 9.89
N PHE A 95 1.43 -12.92 8.57
CA PHE A 95 1.10 -11.66 7.91
C PHE A 95 -0.39 -11.30 8.03
N ASP A 96 -1.27 -12.26 7.75
CA ASP A 96 -2.73 -12.14 7.84
C ASP A 96 -3.23 -11.70 9.23
N LYS A 97 -2.53 -12.15 10.28
CA LYS A 97 -2.87 -11.80 11.66
C LYS A 97 -2.60 -10.31 11.93
N LEU A 98 -1.45 -9.80 11.47
CA LEU A 98 -1.05 -8.41 11.64
C LEU A 98 -1.96 -7.45 10.86
N MET A 99 -2.34 -7.82 9.63
CA MET A 99 -3.23 -7.00 8.79
C MET A 99 -4.69 -6.98 9.26
N LYS A 100 -5.06 -7.73 10.31
CA LYS A 100 -6.38 -7.66 10.94
C LYS A 100 -6.43 -6.67 12.11
N ASP A 101 -5.29 -6.16 12.58
CA ASP A 101 -5.25 -5.16 13.65
C ASP A 101 -5.80 -3.81 13.17
N THR A 102 -6.87 -3.35 13.81
CA THR A 102 -7.52 -2.09 13.44
C THR A 102 -6.62 -0.90 13.77
N LEU A 103 -6.34 -0.09 12.75
CA LEU A 103 -5.58 1.15 12.89
C LEU A 103 -6.44 2.25 13.54
N SER A 104 -5.78 3.32 13.99
CA SER A 104 -6.42 4.51 14.53
C SER A 104 -7.09 5.41 13.45
N LEU A 105 -7.63 4.80 12.39
CA LEU A 105 -8.31 5.48 11.30
C LEU A 105 -9.83 5.30 11.41
N LYS A 106 -10.55 6.42 11.55
CA LYS A 106 -12.02 6.44 11.54
C LYS A 106 -12.52 6.71 10.12
N SER A 107 -12.80 5.65 9.37
CA SER A 107 -13.55 5.72 8.12
C SER A 107 -15.06 5.71 8.38
N THR A 108 -15.80 6.62 7.73
CA THR A 108 -17.27 6.69 7.73
C THR A 108 -17.76 7.04 6.33
N PRO A 109 -18.80 6.39 5.78
CA PRO A 109 -19.39 6.79 4.50
C PRO A 109 -20.05 8.16 4.61
N LEU A 110 -20.15 8.88 3.49
CA LEU A 110 -20.82 10.18 3.46
C LEU A 110 -22.35 10.00 3.44
N SER A 111 -23.09 10.88 4.11
CA SER A 111 -24.54 10.75 4.27
C SER A 111 -25.30 10.74 2.94
N VAL A 112 -24.82 11.49 1.95
CA VAL A 112 -25.42 11.54 0.59
C VAL A 112 -25.27 10.20 -0.15
N ASP A 113 -24.16 9.50 0.02
CA ASP A 113 -23.94 8.19 -0.60
C ASP A 113 -24.84 7.13 0.05
N LEU A 114 -24.99 7.19 1.38
CA LEU A 114 -25.92 6.32 2.12
C LEU A 114 -27.37 6.52 1.69
N GLN A 115 -27.80 7.77 1.42
CA GLN A 115 -29.12 8.05 0.87
C GLN A 115 -29.29 7.46 -0.54
N ARG A 116 -28.28 7.60 -1.41
CA ARG A 116 -28.30 7.06 -2.78
C ARG A 116 -28.28 5.53 -2.85
N ILE A 117 -27.71 4.87 -1.84
CA ILE A 117 -27.51 3.42 -1.76
C ILE A 117 -28.60 2.73 -0.90
N GLY A 118 -29.38 3.49 -0.12
CA GLY A 118 -30.19 3.00 1.00
C GLY A 118 -31.25 1.93 0.70
N SER A 119 -31.69 1.76 -0.55
CA SER A 119 -32.64 0.72 -0.96
C SER A 119 -31.99 -0.61 -1.36
N ASP A 120 -30.68 -0.65 -1.60
CA ASP A 120 -29.96 -1.82 -2.13
C ASP A 120 -29.10 -2.48 -1.04
N THR A 121 -29.63 -3.57 -0.46
CA THR A 121 -28.97 -4.33 0.61
C THR A 121 -27.62 -4.92 0.21
N THR A 122 -27.43 -5.25 -1.07
CA THR A 122 -26.16 -5.76 -1.62
C THR A 122 -25.11 -4.66 -1.62
N LYS A 123 -25.44 -3.48 -2.15
CA LYS A 123 -24.54 -2.32 -2.17
C LYS A 123 -24.21 -1.82 -0.75
N ILE A 124 -25.17 -1.83 0.18
CA ILE A 124 -24.92 -1.52 1.60
C ILE A 124 -23.89 -2.49 2.19
N ASN A 125 -23.99 -3.79 1.89
CA ASN A 125 -23.06 -4.80 2.39
C ASN A 125 -21.66 -4.68 1.77
N ILE A 126 -21.56 -4.33 0.48
CA ILE A 126 -20.29 -4.01 -0.19
C ILE A 126 -19.62 -2.80 0.47
N LEU A 127 -20.38 -1.70 0.65
CA LEU A 127 -19.91 -0.47 1.29
C LEU A 127 -19.40 -0.74 2.71
N LYS A 128 -20.18 -1.47 3.54
CA LYS A 128 -19.77 -1.86 4.90
C LYS A 128 -18.46 -2.67 4.92
N LYS A 129 -18.31 -3.64 4.01
CA LYS A 129 -17.07 -4.44 3.89
C LYS A 129 -15.88 -3.57 3.49
N TRP A 130 -16.04 -2.71 2.48
CA TRP A 130 -15.01 -1.79 2.01
C TRP A 130 -14.58 -0.80 3.10
N THR A 131 -15.53 -0.08 3.71
CA THR A 131 -15.24 0.87 4.81
C THR A 131 -14.53 0.21 6.00
N LYS A 132 -14.84 -1.07 6.29
CA LYS A 132 -14.12 -1.85 7.32
C LYS A 132 -12.66 -2.10 6.91
N GLY A 133 -12.41 -2.51 5.67
CA GLY A 133 -11.06 -2.75 5.14
C GLY A 133 -10.16 -1.51 5.14
N LEU A 134 -10.73 -0.31 4.92
CA LEU A 134 -9.96 0.94 5.02
C LEU A 134 -9.35 1.14 6.43
N ARG A 135 -9.93 0.58 7.49
CA ARG A 135 -9.43 0.74 8.87
C ARG A 135 -8.22 -0.13 9.19
N THR A 136 -7.86 -1.05 8.31
CA THR A 136 -6.67 -1.92 8.45
C THR A 136 -5.54 -1.52 7.49
N ASP A 137 -5.76 -0.53 6.62
CA ASP A 137 -4.79 -0.11 5.59
C ASP A 137 -3.68 0.82 6.15
N PRO A 138 -2.42 0.36 6.25
CA PRO A 138 -1.33 1.14 6.81
C PRO A 138 -0.88 2.27 5.87
N TYR A 139 -1.07 2.12 4.55
CA TYR A 139 -0.73 3.12 3.56
C TYR A 139 -1.68 4.31 3.68
N LEU A 140 -2.98 4.05 3.73
CA LEU A 140 -4.00 5.09 3.91
C LEU A 140 -3.79 5.88 5.20
N LEU A 141 -3.42 5.21 6.30
CA LEU A 141 -3.08 5.88 7.55
C LEU A 141 -1.89 6.84 7.39
N GLU A 142 -0.83 6.42 6.69
CA GLU A 142 0.34 7.25 6.47
C GLU A 142 0.07 8.39 5.48
N SER A 143 -0.72 8.16 4.42
CA SER A 143 -1.20 9.23 3.52
C SER A 143 -1.98 10.31 4.28
N VAL A 144 -2.89 9.92 5.19
CA VAL A 144 -3.63 10.87 6.04
C VAL A 144 -2.69 11.66 6.96
N ARG A 145 -1.62 11.04 7.48
CA ARG A 145 -0.60 11.73 8.28
C ARG A 145 0.20 12.73 7.44
N ILE A 146 0.62 12.36 6.23
CA ILE A 146 1.32 13.26 5.30
C ILE A 146 0.45 14.50 4.98
N VAL A 147 -0.84 14.31 4.69
CA VAL A 147 -1.78 15.42 4.44
C VAL A 147 -1.97 16.31 5.68
N ARG A 148 -2.02 15.72 6.88
CA ARG A 148 -2.10 16.49 8.13
C ARG A 148 -0.83 17.32 8.36
N ASP A 149 0.35 16.74 8.13
CA ASP A 149 1.63 17.43 8.29
C ASP A 149 1.79 18.54 7.24
N TRP A 150 1.32 18.33 6.00
CA TRP A 150 1.23 19.33 4.94
C TRP A 150 0.38 20.53 5.38
N ASN A 151 -0.83 20.26 5.92
CA ASN A 151 -1.72 21.32 6.41
C ASN A 151 -1.10 22.10 7.57
N ALA A 152 -0.44 21.43 8.51
CA ALA A 152 0.26 22.10 9.61
C ALA A 152 1.39 23.02 9.11
N ALA A 153 2.20 22.55 8.15
CA ALA A 153 3.29 23.33 7.57
C ALA A 153 2.83 24.52 6.71
N ILE A 154 1.63 24.47 6.12
CA ILE A 154 1.00 25.62 5.45
C ILE A 154 0.42 26.62 6.45
N VAL A 155 -0.24 26.15 7.52
CA VAL A 155 -0.82 27.03 8.54
C VAL A 155 0.26 27.83 9.28
N GLN A 156 1.45 27.27 9.51
CA GLN A 156 2.59 27.99 10.11
C GLN A 156 3.21 29.08 9.20
N LYS A 157 2.75 29.23 7.95
CA LYS A 157 3.18 30.30 7.02
C LYS A 157 2.11 31.40 6.83
N ARG A 158 1.05 31.42 7.66
CA ARG A 158 0.07 32.51 7.75
C ARG A 158 0.16 33.21 9.10
#